data_AF-A0A1C6Z4Y6-F1
#
_entry.id   AF-A0A1C6Z4Y6-F1
#
_cell.length_a   1.000
_cell.length_b   1.000
_cell.length_c   1.000
_cell.angle_alpha   90.00
_cell.angle_beta   90.00
_cell.angle_gamma   90.00
#
_symmetry.space_group_name_H-M   'P 1'
#
loop_
_entity.id
_entity.type
_entity.pdbx_description
1 polymer ?
#
loop_
_entity_poly.entity_id
_entity_poly.type
_entity_poly.pdbx_seq_one_letter_code
_entity_poly.pdbx_strand_id
1 'polypeptide(L)'
;MIKILLLLTITLLTGCTSSNKNPAEQVANFYHFYLNTPNTFDGSVSLQPYLEKQTFDQLQKIAKEPEPDTLDADYFTQSQDIGSSWSTHIAVSAPTPAIGGITVEVTLGAANDIQQHLILWLVWQDGWKITRVQGDNEQFLYR
;
A
#
# COMPACT_ATOMS: atom_id res chain seq x y z
N MET A 1 29.56 -13.01 51.42
CA MET A 1 28.20 -12.73 50.91
C MET A 1 28.32 -11.88 49.65
N ILE A 2 28.19 -12.48 48.47
CA ILE A 2 28.15 -11.77 47.18
C ILE A 2 26.69 -11.68 46.75
N LYS A 3 26.18 -10.46 46.55
CA LYS A 3 24.85 -10.19 46.01
C LYS A 3 24.98 -10.15 44.48
N ILE A 4 24.39 -11.13 43.80
CA ILE A 4 24.25 -11.13 42.33
C ILE A 4 23.12 -10.15 42.00
N LEU A 5 23.46 -9.05 41.33
CA LEU A 5 22.49 -8.10 40.80
C LEU A 5 22.15 -8.53 39.36
N LEU A 6 20.94 -9.05 39.16
CA LEU A 6 20.42 -9.45 37.85
C LEU A 6 19.95 -8.18 37.11
N LEU A 7 20.68 -7.75 36.08
CA LEU A 7 20.21 -6.69 35.17
C LEU A 7 19.25 -7.31 34.14
N LEU A 8 17.96 -7.01 34.26
CA LEU A 8 17.00 -7.18 33.17
C LEU A 8 17.10 -5.99 32.22
N THR A 9 17.77 -6.18 31.08
CA THR A 9 17.70 -5.23 29.96
C THR A 9 16.46 -5.55 29.12
N ILE A 10 15.38 -4.82 29.36
CA ILE A 10 14.23 -4.78 28.46
C ILE A 10 14.58 -3.84 27.31
N THR A 11 15.03 -4.38 26.18
CA THR A 11 15.14 -3.63 24.93
C THR A 11 13.76 -3.53 24.29
N LEU A 12 13.09 -2.41 24.53
CA LEU A 12 11.93 -2.00 23.74
C LEU A 12 12.43 -1.63 22.35
N LEU A 13 12.25 -2.53 21.37
CA LEU A 13 12.40 -2.21 19.95
C LEU A 13 11.20 -1.34 19.55
N THR A 14 11.28 -0.04 19.81
CA THR A 14 10.37 0.92 19.16
C THR A 14 10.81 1.04 17.71
N GLY A 15 10.19 0.27 16.83
CA GLY A 15 10.29 0.48 15.39
C GLY A 15 9.63 1.82 15.05
N CYS A 16 10.37 2.91 15.13
CA CYS A 16 9.98 4.17 14.52
C CYS A 16 9.99 3.94 13.01
N THR A 17 8.85 3.62 12.43
CA THR A 17 8.64 3.86 11.01
C THR A 17 8.76 5.37 10.84
N SER A 18 9.90 5.83 10.31
CA SER A 18 10.03 7.22 9.90
C SER A 18 8.91 7.48 8.90
N SER A 19 7.88 8.24 9.29
CA SER A 19 6.80 8.57 8.37
C SER A 19 7.43 9.29 7.19
N ASN A 20 7.38 8.66 6.01
CA ASN A 20 7.97 9.26 4.83
C ASN A 20 7.22 10.55 4.56
N LYS A 21 7.93 11.68 4.56
CA LYS A 21 7.32 12.99 4.30
C LYS A 21 7.05 13.20 2.82
N ASN A 22 7.66 12.41 1.93
CA ASN A 22 7.46 12.49 0.50
C ASN A 22 6.37 11.48 0.07
N PRO A 23 5.22 11.94 -0.45
CA PRO A 23 4.14 11.04 -0.87
C PRO A 23 4.53 10.17 -2.07
N ALA A 24 5.34 10.68 -3.01
CA ALA A 24 5.80 9.87 -4.15
C ALA A 24 6.71 8.72 -3.67
N GLU A 25 7.56 8.98 -2.69
CA GLU A 25 8.42 7.95 -2.10
C GLU A 25 7.60 6.93 -1.29
N GLN A 26 6.56 7.38 -0.57
CA GLN A 26 5.61 6.49 0.09
C GLN A 26 4.94 5.53 -0.91
N VAL A 27 4.50 6.04 -2.07
CA VAL A 27 3.87 5.24 -3.13
C VAL A 27 4.86 4.28 -3.79
N ALA A 28 6.09 4.73 -4.05
CA ALA A 28 7.15 3.86 -4.58
C ALA A 28 7.45 2.71 -3.61
N ASN A 29 7.61 3.00 -2.32
CA ASN A 29 7.84 1.99 -1.28
C ASN A 29 6.68 1.00 -1.18
N PHE A 30 5.44 1.51 -1.27
CA PHE A 30 4.24 0.66 -1.30
C PHE A 30 4.28 -0.34 -2.45
N TYR A 31 4.46 0.10 -3.70
CA TYR A 31 4.45 -0.83 -4.85
C TYR A 31 5.65 -1.75 -4.88
N HIS A 32 6.84 -1.28 -4.47
CA HIS A 32 7.99 -2.16 -4.29
C HIS A 32 7.69 -3.27 -3.28
N PHE A 33 7.10 -2.91 -2.13
CA PHE A 33 6.68 -3.89 -1.13
C PHE A 33 5.61 -4.85 -1.67
N TYR A 34 4.52 -4.31 -2.24
CA TYR A 34 3.36 -5.07 -2.69
C TYR A 34 3.71 -6.09 -3.77
N LEU A 35 4.43 -5.65 -4.81
CA LEU A 35 4.75 -6.47 -5.98
C LEU A 35 5.89 -7.48 -5.73
N ASN A 36 6.69 -7.29 -4.69
CA ASN A 36 7.81 -8.19 -4.38
C ASN A 36 7.56 -9.09 -3.16
N THR A 37 6.43 -8.95 -2.46
CA THR A 37 6.12 -9.79 -1.30
C THR A 37 5.16 -10.91 -1.70
N PRO A 38 5.63 -12.18 -1.74
CA PRO A 38 4.78 -13.30 -2.14
C PRO A 38 3.54 -13.41 -1.26
N ASN A 39 2.40 -13.75 -1.88
CA ASN A 39 1.12 -13.92 -1.22
C ASN A 39 0.60 -12.68 -0.47
N THR A 40 1.09 -11.48 -0.79
CA THR A 40 0.43 -10.25 -0.37
C THR A 40 -0.79 -10.05 -1.25
N PHE A 41 -1.96 -10.05 -0.62
CA PHE A 41 -3.25 -9.77 -1.24
C PHE A 41 -3.89 -8.55 -0.56
N ASP A 42 -4.97 -8.04 -1.14
CA ASP A 42 -5.62 -6.78 -0.76
C ASP A 42 -5.94 -6.63 0.74
N GLY A 43 -6.26 -7.72 1.44
CA GLY A 43 -6.58 -7.74 2.88
C GLY A 43 -5.39 -8.01 3.81
N SER A 44 -4.15 -8.05 3.30
CA SER A 44 -2.99 -8.44 4.10
C SER A 44 -2.69 -7.44 5.22
N VAL A 45 -2.48 -7.92 6.44
CA VAL A 45 -2.14 -7.07 7.61
C VAL A 45 -0.87 -6.25 7.40
N SER A 46 0.05 -6.75 6.56
CA SER A 46 1.27 -6.06 6.18
C SER A 46 1.04 -4.74 5.44
N LEU A 47 -0.17 -4.48 4.94
CA LEU A 47 -0.53 -3.24 4.23
C LEU A 47 -0.91 -2.10 5.18
N GLN A 48 -1.21 -2.39 6.44
CA GLN A 48 -1.62 -1.40 7.44
C GLN A 48 -0.71 -0.15 7.53
N PRO A 49 0.63 -0.24 7.40
CA PRO A 49 1.49 0.94 7.39
C PRO A 49 1.27 1.88 6.20
N TYR A 50 0.74 1.40 5.08
CA TYR A 50 0.58 2.17 3.84
C TYR A 50 -0.83 2.75 3.66
N LEU A 51 -1.83 2.13 4.28
CA LEU A 51 -3.23 2.46 4.04
C LEU A 51 -3.83 3.35 5.12
N GLU A 52 -4.81 4.15 4.71
CA GLU A 52 -5.71 4.84 5.61
C GLU A 52 -6.56 3.80 6.36
N LYS A 53 -6.92 4.11 7.62
CA LYS A 53 -7.52 3.11 8.51
C LYS A 53 -8.85 2.58 7.96
N GLN A 54 -9.73 3.46 7.48
CA GLN A 54 -11.00 3.10 6.90
C GLN A 54 -10.82 2.28 5.61
N THR A 55 -9.83 2.60 4.77
CA THR A 55 -9.50 1.82 3.56
C THR A 55 -9.04 0.41 3.94
N PHE A 56 -8.10 0.30 4.89
CA PHE A 56 -7.62 -0.99 5.39
C PHE A 56 -8.73 -1.83 6.01
N ASP A 57 -9.56 -1.24 6.86
CA ASP A 57 -10.66 -1.95 7.52
C ASP A 57 -11.68 -2.48 6.50
N GLN A 58 -11.94 -1.74 5.43
CA GLN A 58 -12.87 -2.14 4.39
C GLN A 58 -12.31 -3.29 3.53
N LEU A 59 -11.04 -3.24 3.16
CA LEU A 59 -10.37 -4.37 2.47
C LEU A 59 -10.32 -5.63 3.34
N GLN A 60 -10.08 -5.47 4.64
CA GLN A 60 -10.13 -6.56 5.62
C GLN A 60 -11.52 -7.17 5.77
N LYS A 61 -12.57 -6.37 5.60
CA LYS A 61 -13.95 -6.86 5.59
C LYS A 61 -14.23 -7.67 4.32
N ILE A 62 -13.87 -7.14 3.15
CA ILE A 62 -14.04 -7.80 1.85
C ILE A 62 -13.31 -9.13 1.81
N ALA A 63 -12.06 -9.18 2.28
CA ALA A 63 -11.25 -10.41 2.31
C ALA A 63 -11.83 -11.54 3.20
N LYS A 64 -12.81 -11.23 4.06
CA LYS A 64 -13.51 -12.21 4.92
C LYS A 64 -14.89 -12.59 4.38
N GLU A 65 -15.31 -12.04 3.25
CA GLU A 65 -16.56 -12.41 2.62
C GLU A 65 -16.49 -13.88 2.15
N PRO A 66 -17.56 -14.68 2.35
CA PRO A 66 -17.55 -16.10 1.97
C PRO A 66 -17.27 -16.32 0.49
N GLU A 67 -17.72 -15.40 -0.35
CA GLU A 67 -17.47 -15.30 -1.79
C GLU A 67 -17.14 -13.82 -2.04
N PRO A 68 -15.85 -13.44 -2.13
CA PRO A 68 -15.44 -12.05 -2.28
C PRO A 68 -15.69 -11.54 -3.71
N ASP A 69 -16.95 -11.49 -4.12
CA ASP A 69 -17.41 -10.92 -5.41
C ASP A 69 -17.49 -9.39 -5.35
N THR A 70 -17.03 -8.76 -4.28
CA THR A 70 -17.01 -7.29 -4.15
C THR A 70 -15.96 -6.66 -5.05
N LEU A 71 -14.86 -7.38 -5.34
CA LEU A 71 -13.77 -6.94 -6.21
C LEU A 71 -13.59 -7.90 -7.39
N ASP A 72 -13.60 -7.35 -8.61
CA ASP A 72 -13.44 -8.10 -9.87
C ASP A 72 -11.97 -8.26 -10.27
N ALA A 73 -11.06 -7.59 -9.56
CA ALA A 73 -9.61 -7.60 -9.78
C ALA A 73 -8.87 -7.24 -8.49
N ASP A 74 -7.56 -7.44 -8.46
CA ASP A 74 -6.71 -6.94 -7.36
C ASP A 74 -6.87 -5.42 -7.22
N TYR A 75 -7.11 -4.94 -5.99
CA TYR A 75 -7.46 -3.55 -5.74
C TYR A 75 -6.27 -2.61 -5.98
N PHE A 76 -5.04 -3.04 -5.71
CA PHE A 76 -3.89 -2.13 -5.79
C PHE A 76 -3.29 -2.04 -7.18
N THR A 77 -3.55 -3.03 -8.02
CA THR A 77 -3.14 -3.06 -9.42
C THR A 77 -4.29 -2.84 -10.39
N GLN A 78 -5.54 -2.95 -9.93
CA GLN A 78 -6.75 -2.86 -10.76
C GLN A 78 -6.71 -3.83 -11.97
N SER A 79 -6.06 -4.99 -11.80
CA SER A 79 -5.85 -6.00 -12.84
C SER A 79 -6.03 -7.41 -12.31
N GLN A 80 -6.49 -8.33 -13.17
CA GLN A 80 -6.50 -9.78 -12.87
C GLN A 80 -5.16 -10.43 -13.19
N ASP A 81 -4.42 -9.87 -14.15
CA ASP A 81 -3.11 -10.35 -14.58
C ASP A 81 -2.00 -9.48 -13.98
N ILE A 82 -0.87 -10.12 -13.64
CA ILE A 82 0.34 -9.44 -13.19
C ILE A 82 1.34 -9.41 -14.34
N GLY A 83 1.77 -8.21 -14.74
CA GLY A 83 2.84 -8.04 -15.72
C GLY A 83 4.19 -8.48 -15.15
N SER A 84 4.95 -9.22 -15.95
CA SER A 84 6.23 -9.82 -15.53
C SER A 84 7.29 -8.81 -15.10
N SER A 85 7.23 -7.59 -15.63
CA SER A 85 8.17 -6.50 -15.37
C SER A 85 7.75 -5.56 -14.25
N TRP A 86 6.51 -5.68 -13.73
CA TRP A 86 5.92 -4.69 -12.82
C TRP A 86 6.76 -4.47 -11.56
N SER A 87 7.32 -5.53 -10.97
CA SER A 87 8.13 -5.44 -9.75
C SER A 87 9.44 -4.67 -9.89
N THR A 88 9.91 -4.46 -11.13
CA THR A 88 11.19 -3.80 -11.46
C THR A 88 11.01 -2.50 -12.25
N HIS A 89 9.82 -2.25 -12.79
CA HIS A 89 9.51 -1.08 -13.62
C HIS A 89 8.31 -0.34 -13.02
N ILE A 90 8.60 0.52 -12.03
CA ILE A 90 7.62 1.36 -11.34
C ILE A 90 8.02 2.81 -11.59
N ALA A 91 7.21 3.55 -12.34
CA ALA A 91 7.39 4.98 -12.53
C ALA A 91 6.37 5.73 -11.66
N VAL A 92 6.85 6.63 -10.80
CA VAL A 92 6.01 7.43 -9.90
C VAL A 92 6.16 8.90 -10.23
N SER A 93 5.03 9.58 -10.42
CA SER A 93 4.98 11.01 -10.71
C SER A 93 5.27 11.87 -9.48
N ALA A 94 5.47 13.17 -9.70
CA ALA A 94 5.43 14.15 -8.61
C ALA A 94 4.00 14.28 -8.05
N PRO A 95 3.84 14.50 -6.73
CA PRO A 95 2.52 14.64 -6.14
C PRO A 95 1.78 15.89 -6.64
N THR A 96 0.49 15.74 -6.87
CA THR A 96 -0.41 16.82 -7.28
C THR A 96 -1.41 17.13 -6.16
N PRO A 97 -1.63 18.40 -5.79
CA PRO A 97 -2.67 18.76 -4.83
C PRO A 97 -4.06 18.30 -5.28
N ALA A 98 -4.84 17.74 -4.38
CA ALA A 98 -6.21 17.32 -4.63
C ALA A 98 -7.13 17.74 -3.48
N ILE A 99 -8.45 17.71 -3.69
CA ILE A 99 -9.41 18.04 -2.63
C ILE A 99 -9.26 16.99 -1.52
N GLY A 100 -8.97 17.46 -0.30
CA GLY A 100 -8.82 16.60 0.88
C GLY A 100 -7.50 15.84 0.98
N GLY A 101 -6.54 16.07 0.07
CA GLY A 101 -5.26 15.36 0.10
C GLY A 101 -4.36 15.67 -1.10
N ILE A 102 -3.68 14.64 -1.60
CA ILE A 102 -2.85 14.70 -2.79
C ILE A 102 -3.08 13.46 -3.65
N THR A 103 -2.75 13.55 -4.93
CA THR A 103 -2.69 12.40 -5.83
C THR A 103 -1.27 12.15 -6.30
N VAL A 104 -0.97 10.89 -6.59
CA VAL A 104 0.28 10.43 -7.23
C VAL A 104 -0.09 9.45 -8.32
N GLU A 105 0.32 9.73 -9.55
CA GLU A 105 0.19 8.80 -10.68
C GLU A 105 1.34 7.79 -10.68
N VAL A 106 1.03 6.55 -11.02
CA VAL A 106 1.96 5.43 -11.14
C VAL A 106 1.76 4.72 -12.46
N THR A 107 2.87 4.38 -13.12
CA THR A 107 2.89 3.39 -14.21
C THR A 107 3.65 2.16 -13.74
N LEU A 108 3.01 1.00 -13.80
CA LEU A 108 3.63 -0.30 -13.61
C LEU A 108 3.92 -0.93 -14.97
N GLY A 109 5.10 -1.54 -15.11
CA GLY A 109 5.50 -2.30 -16.29
C GLY A 109 6.34 -1.53 -17.31
N ALA A 110 7.22 -2.26 -17.97
CA ALA A 110 8.05 -1.77 -19.08
C ALA A 110 7.20 -1.54 -20.35
N ALA A 111 7.69 -0.71 -21.27
CA ALA A 111 6.97 -0.38 -22.50
C ALA A 111 6.73 -1.58 -23.45
N ASN A 112 7.48 -2.67 -23.28
CA ASN A 112 7.34 -3.92 -24.03
C ASN A 112 6.60 -5.02 -23.26
N ASP A 113 5.94 -4.67 -22.16
CA ASP A 113 5.11 -5.55 -21.34
C ASP A 113 3.71 -4.93 -21.19
N ILE A 114 2.80 -5.64 -20.51
CA ILE A 114 1.53 -5.07 -20.08
C ILE A 114 1.83 -3.91 -19.13
N GLN A 115 1.31 -2.72 -19.43
CA GLN A 115 1.43 -1.56 -18.57
C GLN A 115 0.12 -1.28 -17.84
N GLN A 116 0.23 -0.83 -16.60
CA GLN A 116 -0.90 -0.42 -15.79
C GLN A 116 -0.70 1.02 -15.31
N HIS A 117 -1.65 1.89 -15.63
CA HIS A 117 -1.67 3.28 -15.19
C HIS A 117 -2.66 3.44 -14.04
N LEU A 118 -2.18 4.04 -12.94
CA LEU A 118 -2.93 4.16 -11.71
C LEU A 118 -2.81 5.58 -11.15
N ILE A 119 -3.87 6.04 -10.50
CA ILE A 119 -3.89 7.26 -9.70
C ILE A 119 -4.15 6.87 -8.25
N LEU A 120 -3.21 7.19 -7.38
CA LEU A 120 -3.33 6.94 -5.95
C LEU A 120 -3.72 8.23 -5.26
N TRP A 121 -4.76 8.16 -4.45
CA TRP A 121 -5.19 9.23 -3.57
C TRP A 121 -4.58 9.01 -2.19
N LEU A 122 -4.01 10.08 -1.62
CA LEU A 122 -3.36 10.01 -0.32
C LEU A 122 -3.78 11.16 0.61
N VAL A 123 -3.81 10.84 1.90
CA VAL A 123 -4.03 11.81 2.99
C VAL A 123 -2.86 11.77 3.98
N TRP A 124 -2.63 12.89 4.68
CA TRP A 124 -1.68 12.91 5.78
C TRP A 124 -2.38 12.57 7.10
N GLN A 125 -2.06 11.39 7.64
CA GLN A 125 -2.52 10.91 8.95
C GLN A 125 -1.35 10.22 9.66
N ASP A 126 -0.55 11.01 10.39
CA ASP A 126 0.72 10.60 10.99
C ASP A 126 1.74 10.01 9.98
N GLY A 127 1.55 10.34 8.69
CA GLY A 127 2.27 9.86 7.52
C GLY A 127 1.37 9.86 6.30
N TRP A 128 1.92 9.67 5.10
CA TRP A 128 1.12 9.55 3.89
C TRP A 128 0.43 8.18 3.83
N LYS A 129 -0.90 8.21 3.68
CA LYS A 129 -1.76 7.03 3.68
C LYS A 129 -2.56 6.96 2.38
N ILE A 130 -2.53 5.82 1.71
CA ILE A 130 -3.32 5.56 0.51
C ILE A 130 -4.78 5.36 0.93
N THR A 131 -5.68 6.14 0.32
CA THR A 131 -7.12 6.07 0.57
C THR A 131 -7.87 5.40 -0.56
N ARG A 132 -7.38 5.54 -1.80
CA ARG A 132 -7.99 4.98 -3.00
C ARG A 132 -6.94 4.75 -4.08
N VAL A 133 -7.11 3.68 -4.83
CA VAL A 133 -6.43 3.45 -6.11
C VAL A 133 -7.47 3.50 -7.22
N GLN A 134 -7.17 4.28 -8.24
CA GLN A 134 -7.99 4.42 -9.44
C GLN A 134 -7.18 3.91 -10.64
N GLY A 135 -7.79 3.11 -11.49
CA GLY A 135 -7.24 2.64 -12.76
C GLY A 135 -8.37 2.42 -13.75
N ASP A 136 -8.11 1.70 -14.84
CA ASP A 136 -9.12 1.44 -15.88
C ASP A 136 -10.29 0.58 -15.37
N ASN A 137 -10.01 -0.37 -14.47
CA ASN A 137 -11.03 -1.21 -13.84
C ASN A 137 -11.50 -0.64 -12.50
N GLU A 138 -11.62 0.69 -12.38
CA GLU A 138 -11.83 1.35 -11.08
C GLU A 138 -12.91 0.68 -10.21
N GLN A 139 -12.46 0.22 -9.03
CA GLN A 139 -13.30 -0.45 -8.04
C GLN A 139 -13.52 0.45 -6.82
N PHE A 140 -14.77 0.56 -6.36
CA PHE A 140 -15.13 1.37 -5.20
C PHE A 140 -15.29 0.50 -3.94
N LEU A 141 -14.50 0.81 -2.91
CA LEU A 141 -14.58 0.11 -1.62
C LEU A 141 -15.81 0.49 -0.80
N TYR A 142 -16.34 1.69 -1.02
CA TYR A 142 -17.51 2.22 -0.34
C TYR A 142 -18.66 2.27 -1.34
N ARG A 143 -19.73 1.54 -1.05
CA ARG A 143 -21.01 1.60 -1.76
C ARG A 143 -21.99 2.45 -0.97
#